data_AF-A0A818PY14-F1
#
_entry.id   AF-A0A818PY14-F1
#
_cell.length_a   1.000
_cell.length_b   1.000
_cell.length_c   1.000
_cell.angle_alpha   90.00
_cell.angle_beta   90.00
_cell.angle_gamma   90.00
#
_symmetry.space_group_name_H-M   'P 1'
#
loop_
_entity.id
_entity.type
_entity.pdbx_description
1 polymer ?
#
loop_
_entity_poly.entity_id
_entity_poly.type
_entity_poly.pdbx_seq_one_letter_code
_entity_poly.pdbx_strand_id
1 'polypeptide(L)'
;MTIRNSKIRISFYSNACDGSKTLLINTWYHLIFVYDLFSTTQMIYIDGILDCINRTRAPLQITNLSYIPLTIGYTSPLAPYYFDGLIDQLSLVEWAKNTNFGPNEINEISINTTFENNSLLLNKIKSYFQSSNFVLLGIDNRLYSFSIWINPFQTNGTIILYIFQNSSINTKWCLSFLRFNSQGPYILTYTWTHIVQTYSSINGVSLYINGSLFNASSPCDYHGGNTPLTITLGSYIDNINETCSNFVFIQEN
;
A
#
# COMPACT_ATOMS: atom_id res chain seq x y z
N MET A 1 -16.29 18.92 -6.06
CA MET A 1 -17.67 18.39 -6.19
C MET A 1 -18.60 19.26 -5.38
N THR A 2 -19.81 19.53 -5.84
CA THR A 2 -20.83 20.33 -5.14
C THR A 2 -22.20 19.70 -5.29
N ILE A 3 -23.13 20.04 -4.40
CA ILE A 3 -24.55 19.75 -4.56
C ILE A 3 -25.24 21.04 -5.02
N ARG A 4 -25.97 21.00 -6.13
CA ARG A 4 -26.73 22.14 -6.67
C ARG A 4 -28.13 21.68 -7.03
N ASN A 5 -29.16 22.33 -6.49
CA ASN A 5 -30.56 21.96 -6.69
C ASN A 5 -30.81 20.46 -6.40
N SER A 6 -30.26 19.98 -5.29
CA SER A 6 -30.31 18.57 -4.86
C SER A 6 -29.68 17.57 -5.84
N LYS A 7 -28.80 17.99 -6.74
CA LYS A 7 -28.08 17.11 -7.67
C LYS A 7 -26.58 17.26 -7.50
N ILE A 8 -25.85 16.17 -7.72
CA ILE A 8 -24.39 16.19 -7.70
C ILE A 8 -23.88 16.90 -8.94
N ARG A 9 -22.92 17.79 -8.73
CA ARG A 9 -22.15 18.44 -9.79
C ARG A 9 -20.68 18.24 -9.52
N ILE A 10 -19.95 17.92 -10.57
CA ILE A 10 -18.51 18.00 -10.58
C ILE A 10 -18.11 18.98 -11.65
N SER A 11 -17.19 19.87 -11.33
CA SER A 11 -16.69 20.86 -12.27
C SER A 11 -15.20 21.06 -12.14
N PHE A 12 -14.54 21.06 -13.27
CA PHE A 12 -13.27 21.72 -13.52
C PHE A 12 -13.52 23.11 -14.10
N TYR A 13 -12.49 23.95 -14.18
CA TYR A 13 -12.57 25.30 -14.73
C TYR A 13 -13.41 25.34 -16.03
N SER A 14 -14.60 25.95 -15.99
CA SER A 14 -15.60 26.03 -17.08
C SER A 14 -16.16 24.70 -17.63
N ASN A 15 -15.90 23.57 -16.96
CA ASN A 15 -16.23 22.23 -17.45
C ASN A 15 -16.92 21.42 -16.35
N ALA A 16 -18.24 21.16 -16.46
CA ALA A 16 -19.00 20.38 -15.49
C ALA A 16 -19.68 19.10 -16.02
N CYS A 17 -19.69 18.05 -15.20
CA CYS A 17 -20.64 16.92 -15.28
C CYS A 17 -21.71 17.15 -14.22
N ASP A 18 -22.95 17.36 -14.64
CA ASP A 18 -24.11 17.51 -13.75
C ASP A 18 -24.88 16.19 -13.74
N GLY A 19 -25.02 15.62 -12.54
CA GLY A 19 -25.83 14.42 -12.29
C GLY A 19 -27.31 14.65 -12.53
N SER A 20 -28.05 13.58 -12.78
CA SER A 20 -29.49 13.61 -13.04
C SER A 20 -30.31 13.25 -11.81
N LYS A 21 -29.76 12.38 -10.94
CA LYS A 21 -30.39 11.89 -9.72
C LYS A 21 -30.58 13.01 -8.71
N THR A 22 -31.82 13.14 -8.24
CA THR A 22 -32.17 14.06 -7.15
C THR A 22 -31.88 13.35 -5.83
N LEU A 23 -31.01 13.94 -5.00
CA LEU A 23 -30.68 13.48 -3.66
C LEU A 23 -31.77 13.90 -2.67
N LEU A 24 -32.09 12.99 -1.76
CA LEU A 24 -32.99 13.24 -0.64
C LEU A 24 -32.19 13.71 0.58
N ILE A 25 -32.80 14.56 1.39
CA ILE A 25 -32.20 15.00 2.66
C ILE A 25 -32.10 13.82 3.64
N ASN A 26 -31.14 13.90 4.56
CA ASN A 26 -30.94 12.88 5.60
C ASN A 26 -30.79 11.44 5.07
N THR A 27 -30.19 11.29 3.88
CA THR A 27 -29.98 10.00 3.22
C THR A 27 -28.51 9.85 2.88
N TRP A 28 -27.93 8.70 3.22
CA TRP A 28 -26.55 8.37 2.85
C TRP A 28 -26.47 8.00 1.37
N TYR A 29 -25.44 8.51 0.71
CA TYR A 29 -25.12 8.19 -0.68
C TYR A 29 -23.65 7.85 -0.80
N HIS A 30 -23.34 6.80 -1.56
CA HIS A 30 -21.96 6.53 -1.95
C HIS A 30 -21.67 7.22 -3.28
N LEU A 31 -20.74 8.18 -3.26
CA LEU A 31 -20.43 9.02 -4.42
C LEU A 31 -19.04 8.69 -4.94
N ILE A 32 -18.94 8.36 -6.23
CA ILE A 32 -17.66 8.14 -6.90
C ILE A 32 -17.52 9.11 -8.04
N PHE A 33 -16.37 9.77 -8.09
CA PHE A 33 -15.92 10.54 -9.24
C PHE A 33 -14.78 9.81 -9.94
N VAL A 34 -14.86 9.72 -11.26
CA VAL A 34 -13.76 9.21 -12.07
C VAL A 34 -13.46 10.19 -13.19
N TYR A 35 -12.18 10.53 -13.33
CA TYR A 35 -11.66 11.27 -14.47
C TYR A 35 -10.62 10.42 -15.19
N ASP A 36 -10.88 10.13 -16.46
CA ASP A 36 -9.92 9.45 -17.34
C ASP A 36 -9.19 10.50 -18.17
N LEU A 37 -7.88 10.64 -17.95
CA LEU A 37 -7.03 11.61 -18.65
C LEU A 37 -6.86 11.27 -20.14
N PHE A 38 -6.79 9.98 -20.51
CA PHE A 38 -6.55 9.55 -21.89
C PHE A 38 -7.75 9.82 -22.78
N SER A 39 -8.94 9.46 -22.29
CA SER A 39 -10.19 9.71 -23.02
C SER A 39 -10.82 11.06 -22.69
N THR A 40 -10.26 11.81 -21.75
CA THR A 40 -10.80 13.07 -21.19
C THR A 40 -12.25 12.93 -20.69
N THR A 41 -12.59 11.74 -20.17
CA THR A 41 -13.95 11.40 -19.76
C THR A 41 -14.15 11.66 -18.27
N GLN A 42 -15.24 12.33 -17.93
CA GLN A 42 -15.71 12.50 -16.55
C GLN A 42 -16.91 11.59 -16.28
N MET A 43 -16.93 10.94 -15.14
CA MET A 43 -18.03 10.08 -14.70
C MET A 43 -18.39 10.34 -13.25
N ILE A 44 -19.69 10.34 -12.96
CA ILE A 44 -20.26 10.35 -11.61
C ILE A 44 -21.02 9.04 -11.42
N TYR A 45 -20.76 8.36 -10.33
CA TYR A 45 -21.56 7.24 -9.85
C TYR A 45 -22.20 7.59 -8.51
N ILE A 46 -23.48 7.23 -8.35
CA ILE A 46 -24.22 7.37 -7.10
C ILE A 46 -24.74 5.98 -6.72
N ASP A 47 -24.35 5.51 -5.54
CA ASP A 47 -24.64 4.16 -5.03
C ASP A 47 -24.16 3.06 -6.01
N GLY A 48 -23.01 3.31 -6.64
CA GLY A 48 -22.43 2.42 -7.66
C GLY A 48 -23.07 2.49 -9.04
N ILE A 49 -24.13 3.29 -9.23
CA ILE A 49 -24.83 3.43 -10.52
C ILE A 49 -24.33 4.69 -11.24
N LEU A 50 -23.96 4.56 -12.52
CA LEU A 50 -23.56 5.70 -13.36
C LEU A 50 -24.71 6.70 -13.50
N ASP A 51 -24.49 7.95 -13.07
CA ASP A 51 -25.48 9.03 -13.13
C ASP A 51 -25.10 10.14 -14.14
N CYS A 52 -23.80 10.38 -14.34
CA CYS A 52 -23.31 11.32 -15.36
C CYS A 52 -22.12 10.73 -16.08
N ILE A 53 -22.09 10.83 -17.41
CA ILE A 53 -20.91 10.61 -18.22
C ILE A 53 -20.76 11.76 -19.22
N ASN A 54 -19.57 12.35 -19.26
CA ASN A 54 -19.25 13.42 -20.18
C ASN A 54 -17.97 13.05 -20.92
N ARG A 55 -18.12 12.69 -22.18
CA ARG A 55 -17.02 12.29 -23.07
C ARG A 55 -16.49 13.53 -23.79
N THR A 56 -15.19 13.56 -24.08
CA THR A 56 -14.52 14.59 -24.90
C THR A 56 -14.61 16.00 -24.34
N ARG A 57 -13.85 16.30 -23.28
CA ARG A 57 -13.70 17.69 -22.80
C ARG A 57 -12.23 18.08 -22.64
N ALA A 58 -11.98 19.38 -22.52
CA ALA A 58 -10.64 19.89 -22.26
C ALA A 58 -10.02 19.17 -21.05
N PRO A 59 -8.70 18.89 -21.10
CA PRO A 59 -8.00 18.23 -20.00
C PRO A 59 -8.18 19.01 -18.70
N LEU A 60 -8.01 18.34 -17.56
CA LEU A 60 -8.01 18.96 -16.24
C LEU A 60 -7.12 20.22 -16.26
N GLN A 61 -7.74 21.39 -16.18
CA GLN A 61 -7.03 22.67 -16.15
C GLN A 61 -6.74 23.04 -14.70
N ILE A 62 -5.59 22.61 -14.20
CA ILE A 62 -5.03 23.13 -12.94
C ILE A 62 -4.33 24.45 -13.30
N THR A 63 -4.82 25.57 -12.77
CA THR A 63 -4.11 26.84 -12.91
C THR A 63 -2.75 26.74 -12.22
N ASN A 64 -1.68 27.28 -12.83
CA ASN A 64 -0.31 27.34 -12.29
C ASN A 64 -0.16 28.25 -11.06
N LEU A 65 -1.09 28.17 -10.11
CA LEU A 65 -0.97 28.82 -8.82
C LEU A 65 -0.29 27.85 -7.88
N SER A 66 0.95 28.16 -7.52
CA SER A 66 1.66 27.47 -6.45
C SER A 66 0.80 27.52 -5.18
N TYR A 67 0.51 26.34 -4.60
CA TYR A 67 -0.22 26.18 -3.33
C TYR A 67 -1.75 26.46 -3.35
N ILE A 68 -2.54 25.55 -3.94
CA ILE A 68 -3.99 25.48 -3.67
C ILE A 68 -4.25 24.21 -2.84
N PRO A 69 -4.66 24.32 -1.56
CA PRO A 69 -5.01 23.15 -0.76
C PRO A 69 -6.31 22.49 -1.28
N LEU A 70 -6.38 21.16 -1.21
CA LEU A 70 -7.65 20.46 -1.37
C LEU A 70 -8.53 20.76 -0.15
N THR A 71 -9.71 21.34 -0.40
CA THR A 71 -10.69 21.61 0.66
C THR A 71 -11.88 20.66 0.55
N ILE A 72 -12.35 20.19 1.71
CA ILE A 72 -13.53 19.33 1.84
C ILE A 72 -14.55 20.07 2.69
N GLY A 73 -15.79 20.09 2.25
CA GLY A 73 -16.89 20.77 2.95
C GLY A 73 -16.80 22.30 2.96
N TYR A 74 -15.87 22.89 2.22
CA TYR A 74 -15.63 24.33 2.20
C TYR A 74 -15.00 24.78 0.88
N THR A 75 -15.38 25.96 0.34
CA THR A 75 -14.89 26.42 -0.97
C THR A 75 -13.82 27.51 -0.94
N SER A 76 -13.88 28.53 -0.07
CA SER A 76 -12.87 29.60 -0.01
C SER A 76 -13.16 30.58 1.14
N PRO A 77 -12.11 31.18 1.77
CA PRO A 77 -12.22 32.31 2.70
C PRO A 77 -13.04 33.49 2.18
N LEU A 78 -13.06 33.70 0.87
CA LEU A 78 -13.68 34.86 0.23
C LEU A 78 -15.15 34.64 -0.16
N ALA A 79 -15.63 33.39 -0.10
CA ALA A 79 -17.03 33.02 -0.39
C ALA A 79 -17.41 31.78 0.45
N PRO A 80 -17.97 31.95 1.66
CA PRO A 80 -18.09 30.89 2.65
C PRO A 80 -19.32 29.98 2.39
N TYR A 81 -19.34 29.30 1.24
CA TYR A 81 -20.22 28.15 1.07
C TYR A 81 -19.59 26.96 1.79
N TYR A 82 -20.33 26.39 2.73
CA TYR A 82 -19.93 25.20 3.48
C TYR A 82 -20.95 24.08 3.30
N PHE A 83 -20.47 22.85 3.46
CA PHE A 83 -21.32 21.68 3.50
C PHE A 83 -21.88 21.51 4.91
N ASP A 84 -23.20 21.49 5.03
CA ASP A 84 -23.91 21.21 6.27
C ASP A 84 -24.43 19.77 6.24
N GLY A 85 -23.61 18.84 6.73
CA GLY A 85 -23.91 17.40 6.69
C GLY A 85 -22.75 16.55 7.17
N LEU A 86 -22.93 15.23 7.10
CA LEU A 86 -21.92 14.24 7.50
C LEU A 86 -21.21 13.68 6.26
N ILE A 87 -19.89 13.46 6.38
CA ILE A 87 -19.04 12.79 5.39
C ILE A 87 -18.31 11.66 6.11
N ASP A 88 -18.31 10.47 5.52
CA ASP A 88 -17.53 9.33 5.99
C ASP A 88 -16.87 8.63 4.79
N GLN A 89 -15.79 7.87 5.05
CA GLN A 89 -15.04 7.07 4.08
C GLN A 89 -14.55 7.84 2.84
N LEU A 90 -14.07 9.06 3.02
CA LEU A 90 -13.46 9.82 1.94
C LEU A 90 -12.18 9.14 1.44
N SER A 91 -12.12 8.88 0.14
CA SER A 91 -10.93 8.39 -0.56
C SER A 91 -10.66 9.24 -1.80
N LEU A 92 -9.40 9.59 -2.02
CA LEU A 92 -8.91 10.23 -3.24
C LEU A 92 -7.82 9.34 -3.82
N VAL A 93 -7.97 8.98 -5.09
CA VAL A 93 -7.00 8.17 -5.82
C VAL A 93 -6.67 8.89 -7.12
N GLU A 94 -5.38 9.17 -7.35
CA GLU A 94 -4.92 9.99 -8.48
C GLU A 94 -4.68 9.17 -9.77
N TRP A 95 -4.95 7.87 -9.74
CA TRP A 95 -4.65 6.92 -10.80
C TRP A 95 -5.76 5.85 -10.93
N ALA A 96 -6.18 5.57 -12.17
CA ALA A 96 -7.08 4.46 -12.47
C ALA A 96 -6.26 3.18 -12.64
N LYS A 97 -6.46 2.21 -11.73
CA LYS A 97 -5.84 0.88 -11.70
C LYS A 97 -5.92 0.18 -13.06
N ASN A 98 -4.80 0.05 -13.76
CA ASN A 98 -4.69 -0.85 -14.91
C ASN A 98 -4.22 -2.27 -14.50
N THR A 99 -3.88 -2.48 -13.22
CA THR A 99 -3.37 -3.75 -12.69
C THR A 99 -3.71 -3.92 -11.20
N ASN A 100 -3.80 -5.19 -10.78
CA ASN A 100 -4.45 -5.69 -9.57
C ASN A 100 -3.70 -5.40 -8.25
N PHE A 101 -3.17 -4.20 -8.05
CA PHE A 101 -2.33 -3.86 -6.88
C PHE A 101 -3.11 -3.44 -5.62
N GLY A 102 -4.45 -3.63 -5.58
CA GLY A 102 -5.24 -3.27 -4.40
C GLY A 102 -5.24 -1.75 -4.11
N PRO A 103 -5.73 -1.29 -2.95
CA PRO A 103 -5.90 0.13 -2.61
C PRO A 103 -4.59 0.90 -2.34
N ASN A 104 -3.44 0.23 -2.31
CA ASN A 104 -2.15 0.87 -2.11
C ASN A 104 -1.31 0.59 -3.36
N GLU A 105 -1.07 1.62 -4.18
CA GLU A 105 0.02 1.58 -5.14
C GLU A 105 1.31 1.33 -4.36
N ILE A 106 1.73 0.06 -4.33
CA ILE A 106 3.02 -0.32 -3.77
C ILE A 106 4.04 0.21 -4.77
N ASN A 107 4.84 1.20 -4.36
CA ASN A 107 5.95 1.72 -5.15
C ASN A 107 6.96 0.60 -5.40
N GLU A 108 6.77 -0.12 -6.51
CA GLU A 108 7.43 -1.38 -6.81
C GLU A 108 8.72 -1.18 -7.60
N ILE A 109 9.79 -1.85 -7.16
CA ILE A 109 10.99 -2.11 -7.96
C ILE A 109 11.20 -3.62 -7.99
N SER A 110 11.12 -4.23 -9.16
CA SER A 110 11.39 -5.66 -9.35
C SER A 110 12.61 -5.86 -10.26
N ILE A 111 13.57 -6.67 -9.83
CA ILE A 111 14.76 -7.03 -10.63
C ILE A 111 14.82 -8.54 -10.77
N ASN A 112 15.11 -9.02 -11.99
CA ASN A 112 15.28 -10.43 -12.31
C ASN A 112 14.12 -11.33 -11.83
N THR A 113 12.90 -10.78 -11.81
CA THR A 113 11.68 -11.49 -11.43
C THR A 113 10.93 -11.96 -12.68
N THR A 114 10.17 -13.04 -12.55
CA THR A 114 9.19 -13.48 -13.55
C THR A 114 7.94 -13.99 -12.85
N PHE A 115 6.79 -14.01 -13.53
CA PHE A 115 5.62 -14.68 -12.99
C PHE A 115 5.52 -16.10 -13.54
N GLU A 116 5.26 -17.06 -12.66
CA GLU A 116 4.98 -18.46 -13.00
C GLU A 116 3.74 -18.90 -12.21
N ASN A 117 2.68 -19.36 -12.90
CA ASN A 117 1.42 -19.79 -12.27
C ASN A 117 0.85 -18.78 -11.24
N ASN A 118 0.78 -17.50 -11.63
CA ASN A 118 0.35 -16.38 -10.76
C ASN A 118 1.21 -16.15 -9.51
N SER A 119 2.41 -16.74 -9.45
CA SER A 119 3.36 -16.58 -8.35
C SER A 119 4.59 -15.82 -8.84
N LEU A 120 5.16 -14.99 -7.95
CA LEU A 120 6.41 -14.29 -8.22
C LEU A 120 7.58 -15.27 -8.10
N LEU A 121 8.25 -15.55 -9.21
CA LEU A 121 9.43 -16.41 -9.27
C LEU A 121 10.70 -15.57 -9.06
N LEU A 122 11.47 -15.94 -8.03
CA LEU A 122 12.69 -15.26 -7.59
C LEU A 122 13.93 -16.19 -7.64
N ASN A 123 14.18 -16.82 -8.80
CA ASN A 123 15.17 -17.91 -8.92
C ASN A 123 16.51 -17.51 -9.57
N LYS A 124 16.77 -16.21 -9.76
CA LYS A 124 18.00 -15.69 -10.37
C LYS A 124 18.87 -14.97 -9.34
N ILE A 125 20.15 -14.80 -9.65
CA ILE A 125 21.06 -13.95 -8.87
C ILE A 125 20.52 -12.51 -8.87
N LYS A 126 20.47 -11.87 -7.69
CA LYS A 126 19.87 -10.52 -7.50
C LYS A 126 18.42 -10.45 -8.00
N SER A 127 17.65 -11.50 -7.78
CA SER A 127 16.20 -11.50 -7.98
C SER A 127 15.49 -10.99 -6.74
N TYR A 128 14.77 -9.88 -6.87
CA TYR A 128 14.05 -9.28 -5.76
C TYR A 128 12.86 -8.42 -6.21
N PHE A 129 11.95 -8.22 -5.27
CA PHE A 129 10.89 -7.24 -5.32
C PHE A 129 11.05 -6.26 -4.15
N GLN A 130 10.84 -4.98 -4.37
CA GLN A 130 10.87 -3.96 -3.34
C GLN A 130 9.63 -3.10 -3.36
N SER A 131 9.24 -2.67 -2.17
CA SER A 131 8.21 -1.67 -1.97
C SER A 131 8.68 -0.64 -0.96
N SER A 132 8.53 0.64 -1.29
CA SER A 132 8.93 1.74 -0.39
C SER A 132 7.74 2.43 0.28
N ASN A 133 8.04 3.36 1.20
CA ASN A 133 7.09 4.26 1.86
C ASN A 133 6.19 3.60 2.92
N PHE A 134 6.65 2.56 3.60
CA PHE A 134 5.95 2.03 4.78
C PHE A 134 6.19 2.93 6.01
N VAL A 135 5.42 4.01 6.11
CA VAL A 135 5.54 5.01 7.19
C VAL A 135 5.28 4.40 8.56
N LEU A 136 4.26 3.56 8.70
CA LEU A 136 3.89 2.98 9.99
C LEU A 136 4.94 1.99 10.52
N LEU A 137 5.59 1.23 9.65
CA LEU A 137 6.71 0.38 10.03
C LEU A 137 7.91 1.23 10.48
N GLY A 138 7.99 2.48 10.03
CA GLY A 138 8.97 3.47 10.48
C GLY A 138 8.86 3.90 11.95
N ILE A 139 7.77 3.55 12.64
CA ILE A 139 7.46 4.02 13.98
C ILE A 139 7.82 2.93 15.01
N ASP A 140 8.56 3.32 16.04
CA ASP A 140 8.92 2.45 17.15
C ASP A 140 7.69 1.77 17.77
N ASN A 141 7.82 0.48 18.08
CA ASN A 141 6.80 -0.33 18.71
C ASN A 141 5.44 -0.36 18.01
N ARG A 142 5.39 0.01 16.72
CA ARG A 142 4.17 -0.12 15.92
C ARG A 142 3.80 -1.58 15.71
N LEU A 143 2.53 -1.90 15.97
CA LEU A 143 1.95 -3.20 15.65
C LEU A 143 2.08 -3.50 14.16
N TYR A 144 2.51 -4.71 13.82
CA TYR A 144 2.57 -5.18 12.44
C TYR A 144 2.23 -6.66 12.32
N SER A 145 1.84 -7.06 11.10
CA SER A 145 1.72 -8.45 10.70
C SER A 145 2.12 -8.63 9.24
N PHE A 146 2.89 -9.68 8.96
CA PHE A 146 3.23 -10.12 7.61
C PHE A 146 2.69 -11.54 7.39
N SER A 147 2.16 -11.79 6.21
CA SER A 147 1.67 -13.10 5.79
C SER A 147 2.12 -13.35 4.37
N ILE A 148 2.76 -14.50 4.13
CA ILE A 148 3.28 -14.88 2.82
C ILE A 148 3.12 -16.38 2.60
N TRP A 149 2.80 -16.75 1.36
CA TRP A 149 2.94 -18.12 0.88
C TRP A 149 4.28 -18.23 0.16
N ILE A 150 5.08 -19.25 0.51
CA ILE A 150 6.35 -19.54 -0.15
C ILE A 150 6.38 -20.98 -0.66
N ASN A 151 7.07 -21.20 -1.77
CA ASN A 151 7.39 -22.51 -2.29
C ASN A 151 8.89 -22.55 -2.65
N PRO A 152 9.77 -22.81 -1.66
CA PRO A 152 11.21 -22.71 -1.85
C PRO A 152 11.73 -23.88 -2.71
N PHE A 153 12.63 -23.59 -3.65
CA PHE A 153 13.37 -24.63 -4.39
C PHE A 153 14.68 -25.01 -3.70
N GLN A 154 15.14 -24.14 -2.79
CA GLN A 154 16.33 -24.30 -1.97
C GLN A 154 16.02 -23.72 -0.59
N THR A 155 16.56 -24.33 0.45
CA THR A 155 16.42 -23.84 1.83
C THR A 155 17.59 -22.99 2.29
N ASN A 156 18.60 -22.74 1.44
CA ASN A 156 19.83 -22.08 1.86
C ASN A 156 19.92 -20.63 1.36
N GLY A 157 20.45 -19.76 2.22
CA GLY A 157 21.11 -18.52 1.78
C GLY A 157 20.23 -17.35 1.29
N THR A 158 18.93 -17.28 1.61
CA THR A 158 18.09 -16.15 1.17
C THR A 158 17.39 -15.46 2.34
N ILE A 159 17.48 -14.13 2.36
CA ILE A 159 16.61 -13.27 3.18
C ILE A 159 15.28 -13.18 2.43
N ILE A 160 14.21 -13.73 2.98
CA ILE A 160 12.91 -13.76 2.31
C ILE A 160 12.24 -12.39 2.42
N LEU A 161 12.45 -11.71 3.54
CA LEU A 161 11.84 -10.42 3.84
C LEU A 161 12.79 -9.62 4.74
N TYR A 162 13.23 -8.45 4.29
CA TYR A 162 13.87 -7.47 5.16
C TYR A 162 13.36 -6.06 4.93
N ILE A 163 13.56 -5.24 5.96
CA ILE A 163 13.24 -3.84 5.97
C ILE A 163 14.52 -3.03 6.11
N PHE A 164 14.66 -1.93 5.39
CA PHE A 164 15.78 -1.02 5.54
C PHE A 164 15.34 0.45 5.41
N GLN A 165 16.15 1.33 5.98
CA GLN A 165 16.03 2.77 5.77
C GLN A 165 16.85 3.19 4.55
N ASN A 166 16.20 3.91 3.65
CA ASN A 166 16.87 4.57 2.54
C ASN A 166 17.36 5.96 2.98
N SER A 167 18.49 6.03 3.71
CA SER A 167 19.12 7.30 4.09
C SER A 167 20.33 7.60 3.20
N SER A 168 20.46 8.86 2.78
CA SER A 168 21.67 9.43 2.17
C SER A 168 22.80 9.65 3.18
N ILE A 169 22.55 9.40 4.47
CA ILE A 169 23.52 9.46 5.56
C ILE A 169 24.09 8.05 5.78
N ASN A 170 25.37 7.97 6.18
CA ASN A 170 26.18 6.74 6.30
C ASN A 170 25.65 5.64 7.27
N THR A 171 24.48 5.78 7.87
CA THR A 171 23.89 4.78 8.77
C THR A 171 22.73 4.06 8.09
N LYS A 172 23.03 2.95 7.40
CA LYS A 172 22.01 2.12 6.74
C LYS A 172 21.64 0.97 7.66
N TRP A 173 20.52 1.06 8.38
CA TRP A 173 20.06 -0.06 9.20
C TRP A 173 19.15 -0.98 8.39
N CYS A 174 19.22 -2.28 8.67
CA CYS A 174 18.27 -3.25 8.15
C CYS A 174 17.90 -4.33 9.17
N LEU A 175 16.68 -4.84 9.05
CA LEU A 175 16.13 -5.89 9.90
C LEU A 175 15.55 -7.01 9.02
N SER A 176 16.06 -8.23 9.21
CA SER A 176 15.52 -9.42 8.57
C SER A 176 14.31 -9.92 9.36
N PHE A 177 13.15 -9.90 8.71
CA PHE A 177 11.91 -10.44 9.26
C PHE A 177 11.84 -11.94 9.03
N LEU A 178 12.22 -12.42 7.85
CA LEU A 178 12.26 -13.86 7.56
C LEU A 178 13.57 -14.19 6.84
N ARG A 179 14.32 -15.13 7.42
CA ARG A 179 15.59 -15.61 6.88
C ARG A 179 15.77 -17.10 7.15
N PHE A 180 16.36 -17.81 6.20
CA PHE A 180 16.84 -19.18 6.41
C PHE A 180 18.12 -19.22 7.26
N ASN A 181 18.12 -20.05 8.31
CA ASN A 181 19.27 -20.34 9.16
C ASN A 181 19.10 -21.73 9.83
N SER A 182 19.86 -22.09 10.88
CA SER A 182 19.76 -23.38 11.57
C SER A 182 18.78 -23.46 12.76
N GLN A 183 18.03 -22.41 13.09
CA GLN A 183 17.26 -22.33 14.36
C GLN A 183 15.73 -22.24 14.20
N GLY A 184 15.20 -22.45 13.00
CA GLY A 184 13.79 -22.23 12.67
C GLY A 184 12.91 -23.48 12.52
N PRO A 185 11.64 -23.33 12.08
CA PRO A 185 10.85 -24.46 11.61
C PRO A 185 11.46 -25.06 10.34
N TYR A 186 11.45 -26.39 10.23
CA TYR A 186 11.75 -27.07 8.97
C TYR A 186 10.64 -26.82 7.96
N ILE A 187 11.00 -26.38 6.75
CA ILE A 187 10.07 -26.29 5.63
C ILE A 187 10.56 -27.14 4.47
N LEU A 188 9.61 -27.79 3.78
CA LEU A 188 9.93 -28.66 2.65
C LEU A 188 10.13 -27.82 1.37
N THR A 189 11.11 -28.22 0.56
CA THR A 189 11.23 -27.68 -0.80
C THR A 189 10.09 -28.16 -1.69
N TYR A 190 9.81 -27.39 -2.74
CA TYR A 190 8.75 -27.69 -3.72
C TYR A 190 7.33 -27.83 -3.13
N THR A 191 7.12 -27.33 -1.91
CA THR A 191 5.84 -27.38 -1.21
C THR A 191 5.43 -25.97 -0.76
N TRP A 192 4.21 -25.57 -1.11
CA TRP A 192 3.62 -24.34 -0.62
C TRP A 192 3.46 -24.36 0.90
N THR A 193 4.08 -23.39 1.57
CA THR A 193 4.03 -23.19 3.02
C THR A 193 3.55 -21.79 3.31
N HIS A 194 2.55 -21.67 4.19
CA HIS A 194 2.06 -20.38 4.67
C HIS A 194 2.83 -19.97 5.92
N ILE A 195 3.35 -18.74 5.91
CA ILE A 195 4.12 -18.17 7.01
C ILE A 195 3.49 -16.84 7.42
N VAL A 196 3.24 -16.69 8.72
CA VAL A 196 2.74 -15.44 9.30
C VAL A 196 3.63 -15.02 10.47
N GLN A 197 4.02 -13.76 10.49
CA GLN A 197 4.67 -13.13 11.63
C GLN A 197 3.80 -11.98 12.14
N THR A 198 3.61 -11.90 13.44
CA THR A 198 2.93 -10.78 14.11
C THR A 198 3.83 -10.18 15.18
N TYR A 199 3.68 -8.89 15.46
CA TYR A 199 4.41 -8.22 16.54
C TYR A 199 3.52 -7.26 17.34
N SER A 200 3.79 -7.24 18.64
CA SER A 200 3.39 -6.17 19.55
C SER A 200 4.40 -5.98 20.67
N SER A 201 4.50 -4.78 21.23
CA SER A 201 5.36 -4.54 22.40
C SER A 201 4.90 -5.30 23.66
N ILE A 202 3.63 -5.73 23.71
CA ILE A 202 3.06 -6.45 24.86
C ILE A 202 3.29 -7.96 24.76
N ASN A 203 3.18 -8.54 23.56
CA ASN A 203 3.25 -9.99 23.36
C ASN A 203 4.52 -10.45 22.61
N GLY A 204 5.40 -9.51 22.23
CA GLY A 204 6.56 -9.80 21.40
C GLY A 204 6.19 -10.20 19.98
N VAL A 205 7.03 -11.04 19.38
CA VAL A 205 6.87 -11.58 18.03
C VAL A 205 6.27 -12.99 18.10
N SER A 206 5.31 -13.30 17.24
CA SER A 206 4.79 -14.66 17.07
C SER A 206 4.94 -15.12 15.63
N LEU A 207 5.36 -16.37 15.44
CA LEU A 207 5.51 -17.03 14.15
C LEU A 207 4.47 -18.14 14.03
N TYR A 208 3.71 -18.14 12.94
CA TYR A 208 2.75 -19.19 12.60
C TYR A 208 3.14 -19.84 11.28
N ILE A 209 3.02 -21.17 11.21
CA ILE A 209 3.27 -21.99 10.02
C ILE A 209 2.00 -22.77 9.70
N ASN A 210 1.51 -22.64 8.47
CA ASN A 210 0.27 -23.29 7.99
C ASN A 210 -0.91 -23.09 8.96
N GLY A 211 -1.07 -21.86 9.46
CA GLY A 211 -2.14 -21.47 10.38
C GLY A 211 -1.96 -21.89 11.85
N SER A 212 -0.90 -22.62 12.20
CA SER A 212 -0.62 -23.04 13.58
C SER A 212 0.50 -22.22 14.20
N LEU A 213 0.38 -21.83 15.47
CA LEU A 213 1.46 -21.14 16.20
C LEU A 213 2.67 -22.08 16.29
N PHE A 214 3.81 -21.63 15.77
CA PHE A 214 5.06 -22.36 15.85
C PHE A 214 5.85 -21.95 17.09
N ASN A 215 6.09 -20.64 17.26
CA ASN A 215 6.82 -20.09 18.39
C ASN A 215 6.47 -18.63 18.64
N ALA A 216 6.72 -18.14 19.85
CA ALA A 216 6.58 -16.74 20.22
C ALA A 216 7.73 -16.28 21.13
N SER A 217 8.11 -15.01 21.02
CA SER A 217 9.08 -14.39 21.92
C SER A 217 8.39 -13.87 23.19
N SER A 218 9.20 -13.56 24.20
CA SER A 218 8.77 -12.65 25.27
C SER A 218 8.54 -11.24 24.70
N PRO A 219 7.90 -10.33 25.48
CA PRO A 219 7.79 -8.93 25.11
C PRO A 219 9.17 -8.35 24.76
N CYS A 220 9.25 -7.59 23.68
CA CYS A 220 10.48 -7.00 23.17
C CYS A 220 10.18 -5.69 22.44
N ASP A 221 11.16 -4.80 22.36
CA ASP A 221 11.04 -3.55 21.62
C ASP A 221 11.35 -3.74 20.13
N TYR A 222 10.61 -3.02 19.29
CA TYR A 222 10.84 -2.85 17.86
C TYR A 222 11.23 -1.40 17.61
N HIS A 223 12.36 -1.19 16.95
CA HIS A 223 12.83 0.13 16.56
C HIS A 223 12.61 0.34 15.06
N GLY A 224 11.75 1.28 14.70
CA GLY A 224 11.29 1.56 13.34
C GLY A 224 12.19 2.54 12.57
N GLY A 225 13.29 3.01 13.13
CA GLY A 225 14.24 3.89 12.41
C GLY A 225 13.71 5.29 12.05
N ASN A 226 12.52 5.66 12.53
CA ASN A 226 11.90 6.99 12.47
C ASN A 226 11.79 7.60 11.07
N THR A 227 11.77 6.77 10.03
CA THR A 227 11.63 7.17 8.62
C THR A 227 10.79 6.15 7.86
N PRO A 228 10.18 6.51 6.73
CA PRO A 228 9.47 5.54 5.91
C PRO A 228 10.42 4.42 5.45
N LEU A 229 9.97 3.18 5.60
CA LEU A 229 10.84 2.03 5.33
C LEU A 229 10.56 1.39 3.98
N THR A 230 11.56 0.67 3.47
CA THR A 230 11.46 -0.15 2.26
C THR A 230 11.50 -1.61 2.63
N ILE A 231 10.51 -2.36 2.16
CA ILE A 231 10.44 -3.82 2.24
C ILE A 231 11.08 -4.41 0.99
N THR A 232 11.90 -5.45 1.17
CA THR A 232 12.46 -6.25 0.07
C THR A 232 12.11 -7.73 0.25
N LEU A 233 11.62 -8.35 -0.83
CA LEU A 233 11.42 -9.78 -0.96
C LEU A 233 12.46 -10.38 -1.90
N GLY A 234 13.09 -11.48 -1.51
CA GLY A 234 14.09 -12.18 -2.33
C GLY A 234 15.53 -11.79 -2.03
N SER A 235 16.42 -12.06 -2.98
CA SER A 235 17.86 -11.97 -2.75
C SER A 235 18.36 -10.54 -2.50
N TYR A 236 19.41 -10.46 -1.70
CA TYR A 236 20.01 -9.24 -1.15
C TYR A 236 20.61 -8.30 -2.22
N ILE A 237 20.55 -6.99 -1.96
CA ILE A 237 21.17 -5.93 -2.76
C ILE A 237 22.60 -5.68 -2.23
N ASP A 238 23.61 -5.90 -3.08
CA ASP A 238 25.05 -5.72 -2.78
C ASP A 238 25.47 -4.34 -2.23
N ASN A 239 24.61 -3.33 -2.22
CA ASN A 239 24.96 -1.95 -1.88
C ASN A 239 24.65 -1.52 -0.42
N ILE A 240 24.31 -2.47 0.47
CA ILE A 240 24.06 -2.20 1.89
C ILE A 240 25.17 -2.87 2.71
N ASN A 241 26.33 -2.24 2.89
CA ASN A 241 27.52 -2.80 3.58
C ASN A 241 27.33 -3.27 5.06
N GLU A 242 26.11 -3.54 5.54
CA GLU A 242 25.80 -3.95 6.91
C GLU A 242 25.09 -5.31 6.95
N THR A 243 25.44 -6.09 7.97
CA THR A 243 24.73 -7.33 8.30
C THR A 243 23.39 -6.96 8.94
N CYS A 244 22.27 -7.33 8.33
CA CYS A 244 20.96 -7.07 8.92
C CYS A 244 20.79 -7.85 10.22
N SER A 245 20.35 -7.16 11.28
CA SER A 245 19.94 -7.81 12.52
C SER A 245 18.78 -8.77 12.23
N ASN A 246 18.78 -9.96 12.85
CA ASN A 246 17.82 -11.01 12.56
C ASN A 246 16.77 -11.13 13.66
N PHE A 247 15.49 -11.19 13.29
CA PHE A 247 14.40 -11.40 14.25
C PHE A 247 13.80 -12.81 14.21
N VAL A 248 13.74 -13.44 13.02
CA VAL A 248 13.18 -14.80 12.86
C VAL A 248 13.98 -15.61 11.85
N PHE A 249 13.95 -16.91 12.08
CA PHE A 249 14.85 -17.94 11.60
C PHE A 249 14.01 -19.11 11.09
N ILE A 250 14.29 -19.64 9.89
CA ILE A 250 13.65 -20.82 9.27
C ILE A 250 14.73 -21.87 9.00
N GLN A 251 14.50 -23.13 9.34
CA GLN A 251 15.56 -24.15 9.31
C GLN A 251 15.84 -24.71 7.90
N GLU A 252 17.13 -24.86 7.58
CA GLU A 252 17.63 -25.60 6.41
C GLU A 252 17.49 -27.12 6.61
N ASN A 253 17.06 -27.86 5.57
CA ASN A 253 17.14 -29.33 5.53
C ASN A 253 18.42 -29.77 4.83
#